data_AF-A0A5B8MMB7-F1
#
_entry.id   AF-A0A5B8MMB7-F1
#
_cell.length_a   1.000
_cell.length_b   1.000
_cell.length_c   1.000
_cell.angle_alpha   90.00
_cell.angle_beta   90.00
_cell.angle_gamma   90.00
#
_symmetry.space_group_name_H-M   'P 1'
#
loop_
_entity.id
_entity.type
_entity.pdbx_description
1 polymer ?
#
loop_
_entity_poly.entity_id
_entity_poly.type
_entity_poly.pdbx_seq_one_letter_code
_entity_poly.pdbx_strand_id
1 'polypeptide(L)'
;MLTVAALWGSYVPCLKVLYNMDGPPSIATYTAVHLVLSWVFLKVCQIGFFQMTDESFEDDKGKSPWWDGAELAFWDTAAALLQTWGVTLTSAVHAGVIICLATGFVPILSWAIINQKPKMGEVVGCAAALLGAVLLALDGTSFSSAGAVFANGSFFGDALTALAASFYAVTMVRIHQKTQGAKKSSTRLAVDKVFYAALLSVLWASGEFCYYSLFGGGGGGAVAYSMWENWFSTKQWLIILFISVGPSALSNVLQFKALSNLKPSEGQVILSTVPIWAILFSLFVGGPLEMGGKAMAGLGMICFSFVSLFAAEIAAGKKKKS
;
A
#
# COMPACT_ATOMS: atom_id res chain seq x y z
N MET A 1 0.77 -13.39 -3.76
CA MET A 1 0.97 -12.38 -2.70
C MET A 1 2.42 -12.07 -2.40
N LEU A 2 3.34 -13.03 -2.30
CA LEU A 2 4.75 -12.70 -2.01
C LEU A 2 5.37 -11.74 -3.04
N THR A 3 5.09 -11.91 -4.33
CA THR A 3 5.49 -10.96 -5.38
C THR A 3 4.91 -9.56 -5.16
N VAL A 4 3.66 -9.46 -4.69
CA VAL A 4 3.01 -8.19 -4.33
C VAL A 4 3.76 -7.54 -3.18
N ALA A 5 4.12 -8.31 -2.14
CA ALA A 5 4.89 -7.82 -1.02
C ALA A 5 6.30 -7.36 -1.43
N ALA A 6 6.96 -8.07 -2.36
CA ALA A 6 8.25 -7.67 -2.91
C ALA A 6 8.18 -6.36 -3.72
N LEU A 7 7.16 -6.23 -4.58
CA LEU A 7 6.90 -5.02 -5.37
C LEU A 7 6.54 -3.83 -4.49
N TRP A 8 5.71 -4.01 -3.45
CA TRP A 8 5.46 -2.96 -2.46
C TRP A 8 6.69 -2.64 -1.62
N GLY A 9 7.53 -3.64 -1.34
CA GLY A 9 8.79 -3.46 -0.62
C GLY A 9 9.76 -2.55 -1.36
N SER A 10 9.85 -2.65 -2.69
CA SER A 10 10.72 -1.77 -3.50
C SER A 10 10.19 -0.34 -3.65
N TYR A 11 8.89 -0.10 -3.39
CA TYR A 11 8.25 1.22 -3.51
C TYR A 11 8.93 2.29 -2.65
N VAL A 12 9.03 2.05 -1.34
CA VAL A 12 9.49 3.05 -0.37
C VAL A 12 10.96 3.44 -0.59
N PRO A 13 11.90 2.51 -0.81
CA PRO A 13 13.28 2.85 -1.15
C PRO A 13 13.39 3.69 -2.44
N CYS A 14 12.70 3.31 -3.51
CA CYS A 14 12.70 4.07 -4.77
C CYS A 14 12.12 5.47 -4.59
N LEU A 15 11.05 5.60 -3.81
CA LEU A 15 10.43 6.89 -3.50
C LEU A 15 11.39 7.81 -2.71
N LYS A 16 12.13 7.26 -1.74
CA LYS A 16 13.16 8.03 -1.01
C LYS A 16 14.28 8.50 -1.92
N VAL A 17 14.73 7.65 -2.85
CA VAL A 17 15.73 8.06 -3.85
C VAL A 17 15.19 9.22 -4.70
N LEU A 18 13.93 9.16 -5.14
CA LEU A 18 13.30 10.23 -5.93
C LEU A 18 13.26 11.58 -5.18
N TYR A 19 12.82 11.59 -3.92
CA TYR A 19 12.69 12.82 -3.13
C TYR A 19 14.02 13.38 -2.60
N ASN A 20 15.09 12.58 -2.62
CA ASN A 20 16.45 13.06 -2.30
C ASN A 20 17.19 13.65 -3.52
N MET A 21 16.59 13.59 -4.72
CA MET A 21 17.15 14.25 -5.92
C MET A 21 16.75 15.72 -5.95
N ASP A 22 17.52 16.54 -6.67
CA ASP A 22 17.20 17.96 -6.85
C ASP A 22 15.86 18.16 -7.56
N GLY A 23 15.02 19.07 -7.06
CA GLY A 23 13.75 19.47 -7.65
C GLY A 23 12.74 18.32 -7.88
N PRO A 24 12.35 17.56 -6.84
CA PRO A 24 11.37 16.48 -6.99
C PRO A 24 9.95 17.04 -7.26
N PRO A 25 9.06 16.25 -7.88
CA PRO A 25 7.65 16.62 -8.02
C PRO A 25 6.97 16.78 -6.65
N SER A 26 5.91 17.60 -6.58
CA SER A 26 5.01 17.63 -5.41
C SER A 26 4.38 16.25 -5.21
N ILE A 27 3.96 15.93 -3.97
CA ILE A 27 3.38 14.63 -3.65
C ILE A 27 2.12 14.36 -4.48
N ALA A 28 1.25 15.36 -4.68
CA ALA A 28 0.06 15.19 -5.50
C ALA A 28 0.42 15.03 -6.98
N THR A 29 1.39 15.80 -7.48
CA THR A 29 1.86 15.72 -8.88
C THR A 29 2.47 14.36 -9.17
N TYR A 30 3.37 13.88 -8.29
CA TYR A 30 3.93 12.54 -8.35
C TYR A 30 2.82 11.48 -8.37
N THR A 31 1.88 11.55 -7.43
CA THR A 31 0.80 10.56 -7.30
C THR A 31 -0.08 10.53 -8.54
N ALA A 32 -0.41 11.69 -9.11
CA ALA A 32 -1.18 11.81 -10.34
C ALA A 32 -0.44 11.20 -11.54
N VAL A 33 0.81 11.61 -11.77
CA VAL A 33 1.61 11.10 -12.90
C VAL A 33 1.82 9.60 -12.78
N HIS A 34 2.17 9.12 -11.59
CA HIS A 34 2.36 7.72 -11.27
C HIS A 34 1.12 6.87 -11.57
N LEU A 35 -0.05 7.26 -11.05
CA LEU A 35 -1.28 6.48 -11.23
C LEU A 35 -1.81 6.55 -12.66
N VAL A 36 -1.65 7.68 -13.35
CA VAL A 36 -1.98 7.79 -14.78
C VAL A 36 -1.10 6.87 -15.61
N LEU A 37 0.22 6.85 -15.38
CA LEU A 37 1.14 5.93 -16.05
C LEU A 37 0.79 4.47 -15.77
N SER A 38 0.47 4.13 -14.51
CA SER A 38 0.00 2.80 -14.15
C SER A 38 -1.25 2.40 -14.93
N TRP A 39 -2.24 3.29 -15.03
CA TRP A 39 -3.46 3.04 -15.80
C TRP A 39 -3.18 2.87 -17.29
N VAL A 40 -2.38 3.76 -17.89
CA VAL A 40 -1.99 3.67 -19.31
C VAL A 40 -1.29 2.35 -19.57
N PHE A 41 -0.32 1.97 -18.73
CA PHE A 41 0.38 0.70 -18.85
C PHE A 41 -0.59 -0.48 -18.80
N LEU A 42 -1.51 -0.52 -17.83
CA LEU A 42 -2.50 -1.58 -17.72
C LEU A 42 -3.43 -1.63 -18.93
N LYS A 43 -3.84 -0.50 -19.49
CA LYS A 43 -4.66 -0.42 -20.71
C LYS A 43 -3.90 -0.91 -21.93
N VAL A 44 -2.63 -0.53 -22.09
CA VAL A 44 -1.77 -1.02 -23.18
C VAL A 44 -1.57 -2.53 -23.06
N CYS A 45 -1.27 -3.04 -21.86
CA CYS A 45 -1.19 -4.47 -21.61
C CYS A 45 -2.50 -5.17 -21.92
N GLN A 46 -3.65 -4.60 -21.53
CA GLN A 46 -4.96 -5.15 -21.83
C GLN A 46 -5.15 -5.28 -23.34
N ILE A 47 -4.97 -4.19 -24.10
CA ILE A 47 -5.12 -4.18 -25.57
C ILE A 47 -4.14 -5.13 -26.26
N GLY A 48 -2.87 -5.13 -25.84
CA GLY A 48 -1.82 -5.95 -26.44
C GLY A 48 -1.98 -7.45 -26.15
N PHE A 49 -2.33 -7.84 -24.92
CA PHE A 49 -2.57 -9.25 -24.58
C PHE A 49 -3.87 -9.79 -25.21
N PHE A 50 -4.89 -8.95 -25.41
CA PHE A 50 -6.11 -9.34 -26.15
C PHE A 50 -5.83 -9.76 -27.60
N GLN A 51 -4.71 -9.32 -28.20
CA GLN A 51 -4.35 -9.66 -29.57
C GLN A 51 -3.48 -10.93 -29.68
N MET A 52 -2.75 -11.31 -28.61
CA MET A 52 -1.77 -12.41 -28.66
C MET A 52 -2.24 -13.72 -28.01
N THR A 53 -3.19 -13.64 -27.09
CA THR A 53 -3.72 -14.81 -26.38
C THR A 53 -5.22 -14.81 -26.51
N ASP A 54 -5.74 -15.84 -27.18
CA ASP A 54 -7.18 -16.17 -27.23
C ASP A 54 -7.74 -16.47 -25.81
N GLU A 55 -6.87 -16.52 -24.79
CA GLU A 55 -7.24 -16.32 -23.39
C GLU A 55 -7.60 -14.84 -23.15
N SER A 56 -8.89 -14.56 -23.29
CA SER A 56 -9.47 -13.32 -22.80
C SER A 56 -9.10 -13.12 -21.33
N PHE A 57 -8.50 -11.97 -20.99
CA PHE A 57 -8.39 -11.48 -19.60
C PHE A 57 -9.78 -11.27 -18.93
N GLU A 58 -10.85 -11.52 -19.68
CA GLU A 58 -12.17 -11.85 -19.16
C GLU A 58 -12.13 -13.27 -18.58
N ASP A 59 -11.75 -13.36 -17.31
CA ASP A 59 -12.37 -14.32 -16.40
C ASP A 59 -13.86 -14.38 -16.79
N ASP A 60 -14.39 -15.58 -17.09
CA ASP A 60 -15.68 -15.94 -17.76
C ASP A 60 -16.95 -15.51 -16.96
N LYS A 61 -16.83 -14.35 -16.34
CA LYS A 61 -17.42 -13.88 -15.10
C LYS A 61 -17.72 -12.41 -15.35
N GLY A 62 -18.98 -12.16 -15.72
CA GLY A 62 -19.47 -10.96 -16.39
C GLY A 62 -18.97 -9.60 -15.90
N LYS A 63 -19.25 -8.58 -16.73
CA LYS A 63 -18.81 -7.19 -16.55
C LYS A 63 -19.00 -6.71 -15.10
N SER A 64 -17.91 -6.30 -14.45
CA SER A 64 -18.02 -5.58 -13.19
C SER A 64 -18.69 -4.23 -13.45
N PRO A 65 -19.72 -3.83 -12.68
CA PRO A 65 -20.21 -2.46 -12.66
C PRO A 65 -19.07 -1.48 -12.42
N TRP A 66 -19.06 -0.37 -13.16
CA TRP A 66 -18.07 0.71 -13.00
C TRP A 66 -18.05 1.27 -11.57
N TRP A 67 -19.20 1.26 -10.90
CA TRP A 67 -19.36 1.68 -9.50
C TRP A 67 -18.49 0.87 -8.54
N ASP A 68 -18.21 -0.41 -8.83
CA ASP A 68 -17.41 -1.23 -7.94
C ASP A 68 -15.94 -0.82 -7.89
N GLY A 69 -15.39 -0.43 -9.05
CA GLY A 69 -14.05 0.13 -9.15
C GLY A 69 -13.96 1.52 -8.51
N ALA A 70 -15.00 2.34 -8.69
CA ALA A 70 -15.09 3.66 -8.07
C ALA A 70 -15.14 3.59 -6.55
N GLU A 71 -15.94 2.68 -5.98
CA GLU A 71 -16.00 2.46 -4.52
C GLU A 71 -14.62 2.05 -3.97
N LEU A 72 -13.94 1.10 -4.62
CA LEU A 72 -12.61 0.63 -4.17
C LEU A 72 -11.55 1.74 -4.27
N ALA A 73 -11.59 2.53 -5.34
CA ALA A 73 -10.69 3.67 -5.51
C ALA A 73 -10.96 4.78 -4.49
N PHE A 74 -12.24 5.01 -4.14
CA PHE A 74 -12.63 5.97 -3.11
C PHE A 74 -12.02 5.61 -1.75
N TRP A 75 -12.21 4.36 -1.30
CA TRP A 75 -11.65 3.92 -0.02
C TRP A 75 -10.12 4.01 0.02
N ASP A 76 -9.46 3.58 -1.05
CA ASP A 76 -8.00 3.59 -1.15
C ASP A 76 -7.42 5.02 -1.20
N THR A 77 -8.05 5.91 -1.95
CA THR A 77 -7.62 7.31 -2.06
C THR A 77 -7.92 8.09 -0.79
N ALA A 78 -9.08 7.85 -0.16
CA ALA A 78 -9.40 8.45 1.13
C ALA A 78 -8.41 8.01 2.22
N ALA A 79 -8.00 6.73 2.22
CA ALA A 79 -6.96 6.24 3.11
C ALA A 79 -5.62 6.96 2.86
N ALA A 80 -5.21 7.09 1.60
CA ALA A 80 -3.97 7.78 1.23
C ALA A 80 -3.97 9.26 1.64
N LEU A 81 -5.09 9.97 1.46
CA LEU A 81 -5.25 11.37 1.86
C LEU A 81 -5.17 11.53 3.38
N LEU A 82 -5.94 10.73 4.12
CA LEU A 82 -5.94 10.73 5.59
C LEU A 82 -4.56 10.40 6.15
N GLN A 83 -3.85 9.44 5.54
CA GLN A 83 -2.49 9.09 5.93
C GLN A 83 -1.51 10.23 5.65
N THR A 84 -1.60 10.86 4.47
CA THR A 84 -0.73 11.97 4.10
C THR A 84 -0.90 13.16 5.05
N TRP A 85 -2.15 13.49 5.43
CA TRP A 85 -2.43 14.51 6.45
C TRP A 85 -2.07 14.07 7.87
N GLY A 86 -2.25 12.80 8.22
CA GLY A 86 -1.88 12.28 9.54
C GLY A 86 -0.37 12.41 9.78
N VAL A 87 0.43 12.06 8.79
CA VAL A 87 1.91 12.17 8.81
C VAL A 87 2.43 13.59 8.94
N THR A 88 1.70 14.62 8.50
CA THR A 88 2.14 16.02 8.71
C THR A 88 1.93 16.49 10.15
N LEU A 89 1.10 15.79 10.93
CA LEU A 89 0.73 16.16 12.29
C LEU A 89 1.37 15.27 13.36
N THR A 90 1.85 14.08 12.99
CA THR A 90 2.53 13.14 13.89
C THR A 90 3.91 12.77 13.37
N SER A 91 4.73 12.12 14.19
CA SER A 91 6.05 11.66 13.72
C SER A 91 5.91 10.56 12.69
N ALA A 92 6.81 10.51 11.69
CA ALA A 92 6.79 9.48 10.65
C ALA A 92 6.89 8.06 11.23
N VAL A 93 7.62 7.90 12.35
CA VAL A 93 7.75 6.65 13.08
C VAL A 93 6.41 6.23 13.70
N HIS A 94 5.70 7.16 14.36
CA HIS A 94 4.37 6.92 14.90
C HIS A 94 3.34 6.57 13.84
N ALA A 95 3.26 7.37 12.77
CA ALA A 95 2.35 7.10 11.68
C ALA A 95 2.62 5.73 11.04
N GLY A 96 3.90 5.34 10.93
CA GLY A 96 4.33 4.03 10.46
C GLY A 96 3.87 2.88 11.37
N VAL A 97 3.93 3.04 12.70
CA VAL A 97 3.36 2.04 13.63
C VAL A 97 1.85 1.95 13.49
N ILE A 98 1.19 3.11 13.43
CA ILE A 98 -0.27 3.19 13.38
C ILE A 98 -0.82 2.59 12.10
N ILE A 99 -0.17 2.81 10.95
CA ILE A 99 -0.64 2.21 9.69
C ILE A 99 -0.56 0.68 9.73
N CYS A 100 0.39 0.11 10.48
CA CYS A 100 0.49 -1.34 10.67
C CYS A 100 -0.73 -1.93 11.40
N LEU A 101 -1.50 -1.13 12.15
CA LEU A 101 -2.79 -1.54 12.75
C LEU A 101 -3.78 -2.07 11.71
N ALA A 102 -3.64 -1.70 10.43
CA ALA A 102 -4.40 -2.31 9.34
C ALA A 102 -4.31 -3.86 9.38
N THR A 103 -3.16 -4.41 9.79
CA THR A 103 -2.95 -5.87 9.95
C THR A 103 -3.82 -6.50 11.03
N GLY A 104 -4.19 -5.73 12.06
CA GLY A 104 -5.15 -6.14 13.08
C GLY A 104 -6.61 -5.88 12.68
N PHE A 105 -6.88 -4.81 11.92
CA PHE A 105 -8.24 -4.49 11.48
C PHE A 105 -8.77 -5.45 10.42
N VAL A 106 -7.92 -5.96 9.52
CA VAL A 106 -8.34 -6.89 8.45
C VAL A 106 -9.08 -8.13 8.98
N PRO A 107 -8.57 -8.92 9.96
CA PRO A 107 -9.30 -10.08 10.46
C PRO A 107 -10.63 -9.71 11.15
N ILE A 108 -10.68 -8.59 11.86
CA ILE A 108 -11.90 -8.10 12.52
C ILE A 108 -12.96 -7.71 11.47
N LEU A 109 -12.55 -6.95 10.45
CA LEU A 109 -13.43 -6.54 9.36
C LEU A 109 -13.82 -7.72 8.46
N SER A 110 -12.93 -8.68 8.26
CA SER A 110 -13.24 -9.93 7.52
C SER A 110 -14.33 -10.72 8.22
N TRP A 111 -14.30 -10.77 9.56
CA TRP A 111 -15.39 -11.36 10.32
C TRP A 111 -16.68 -10.53 10.23
N ALA A 112 -16.61 -9.21 10.39
CA ALA A 112 -17.79 -8.35 10.38
C ALA A 112 -18.49 -8.21 9.01
N ILE A 113 -17.72 -8.12 7.92
CA ILE A 113 -18.24 -7.83 6.57
C ILE A 113 -18.53 -9.12 5.78
N ILE A 114 -17.68 -10.14 5.91
CA ILE A 114 -17.74 -11.36 5.09
C ILE A 114 -18.18 -12.58 5.93
N ASN A 115 -18.40 -12.42 7.24
CA ASN A 115 -18.72 -13.53 8.17
C ASN A 115 -17.67 -14.67 8.15
N GLN A 116 -16.44 -14.39 7.74
CA GLN A 116 -15.35 -15.35 7.77
C GLN A 116 -14.65 -15.28 9.13
N LYS A 117 -14.87 -16.30 9.97
CA LYS A 117 -14.19 -16.39 11.27
C LYS A 117 -12.68 -16.60 11.07
N PRO A 118 -11.82 -15.71 11.59
CA PRO A 118 -10.38 -15.89 11.48
C PRO A 118 -9.95 -17.11 12.30
N LYS A 119 -9.02 -17.90 11.74
CA LYS A 119 -8.45 -19.05 12.46
C LYS A 119 -7.46 -18.55 13.52
N MET A 120 -7.25 -19.32 14.59
CA MET A 120 -6.27 -18.96 15.64
C MET A 120 -4.86 -18.73 15.08
N GLY A 121 -4.44 -19.50 14.06
CA GLY A 121 -3.15 -19.26 13.39
C GLY A 121 -3.08 -17.92 12.65
N GLU A 122 -4.18 -17.46 12.07
CA GLU A 122 -4.27 -16.15 11.40
C GLU A 122 -4.21 -15.01 12.44
N VAL A 123 -4.89 -15.17 13.59
CA VAL A 123 -4.86 -14.18 14.69
C VAL A 123 -3.46 -14.07 15.29
N VAL A 124 -2.79 -15.21 15.57
CA VAL A 124 -1.42 -15.23 16.08
C VAL A 124 -0.45 -14.62 15.06
N GLY A 125 -0.62 -14.94 13.77
CA GLY A 125 0.14 -14.32 12.69
C GLY A 125 -0.04 -12.80 12.64
N CYS A 126 -1.27 -12.30 12.65
CA CYS A 126 -1.56 -10.86 12.69
C CYS A 126 -0.95 -10.17 13.92
N ALA A 127 -1.06 -10.78 15.11
CA ALA A 127 -0.47 -10.23 16.34
C ALA A 127 1.06 -10.19 16.28
N ALA A 128 1.70 -11.26 15.81
CA ALA A 128 3.16 -11.30 15.63
C ALA A 128 3.65 -10.29 14.58
N ALA A 129 2.91 -10.13 13.48
CA ALA A 129 3.19 -9.15 12.44
C ALA A 129 3.07 -7.71 12.95
N LEU A 130 2.02 -7.41 13.73
CA LEU A 130 1.83 -6.10 14.38
C LEU A 130 2.98 -5.78 15.33
N LEU A 131 3.31 -6.69 16.23
CA LEU A 131 4.41 -6.50 17.17
C LEU A 131 5.76 -6.37 16.44
N GLY A 132 5.96 -7.11 15.35
CA GLY A 132 7.19 -7.05 14.55
C GLY A 132 7.34 -5.71 13.85
N ALA A 133 6.25 -5.18 13.30
CA ALA A 133 6.22 -3.85 12.71
C ALA A 133 6.46 -2.73 13.74
N VAL A 134 5.90 -2.86 14.95
CA VAL A 134 6.18 -1.93 16.07
C VAL A 134 7.67 -1.94 16.43
N LEU A 135 8.29 -3.11 16.59
CA LEU A 135 9.71 -3.22 16.90
C LEU A 135 10.60 -2.63 15.80
N LEU A 136 10.23 -2.85 14.54
CA LEU A 136 10.94 -2.31 13.39
C LEU A 136 10.84 -0.77 13.33
N ALA A 137 9.69 -0.20 13.67
CA ALA A 137 9.52 1.25 13.75
C ALA A 137 10.26 1.87 14.94
N LEU A 138 10.42 1.14 16.06
CA LEU A 138 11.15 1.59 17.24
C LEU A 138 12.68 1.50 17.10
N ASP A 139 13.19 0.95 15.99
CA ASP A 139 14.63 0.85 15.76
C ASP A 139 15.29 2.24 15.71
N GLY A 140 16.44 2.39 16.37
CA GLY A 140 17.10 3.68 16.55
C GLY A 140 16.58 4.56 17.70
N THR A 141 15.49 4.18 18.38
CA THR A 141 15.02 4.87 19.60
C THR A 141 15.54 4.19 20.87
N SER A 142 16.05 4.96 21.83
CA SER A 142 16.47 4.41 23.14
C SER A 142 15.24 3.91 23.93
N PHE A 143 15.38 2.86 24.74
CA PHE A 143 14.25 2.27 25.49
C PHE A 143 13.60 3.27 26.47
N SER A 144 14.40 4.20 27.00
CA SER A 144 13.97 5.33 27.83
C SER A 144 13.14 6.39 27.08
N SER A 145 13.29 6.49 25.75
CA SER A 145 12.53 7.38 24.87
C SER A 145 11.33 6.70 24.19
N ALA A 146 11.20 5.37 24.28
CA ALA A 146 10.09 4.64 23.66
C ALA A 146 8.72 5.08 24.23
N GLY A 147 8.63 5.35 25.55
CA GLY A 147 7.42 5.93 26.14
C GLY A 147 7.16 7.38 25.72
N ALA A 148 8.22 8.14 25.43
CA ALA A 148 8.12 9.52 24.94
C ALA A 148 7.74 9.58 23.44
N VAL A 149 8.05 8.56 22.66
CA VAL A 149 7.57 8.41 21.27
C VAL A 149 6.04 8.33 21.33
N PHE A 150 5.47 7.44 22.16
CA PHE A 150 4.01 7.30 22.37
C PHE A 150 3.32 8.54 22.97
N ALA A 151 4.06 9.40 23.67
CA ALA A 151 3.52 10.61 24.31
C ALA A 151 3.63 11.90 23.46
N ASN A 152 4.50 11.94 22.44
CA ASN A 152 4.74 13.13 21.61
C ASN A 152 3.91 13.16 20.30
N GLY A 153 3.02 12.20 20.08
CA GLY A 153 2.10 12.21 18.95
C GLY A 153 1.00 13.26 19.12
N SER A 154 0.71 14.02 18.07
CA SER A 154 -0.55 14.78 18.03
C SER A 154 -1.68 13.78 17.97
N PHE A 155 -2.51 13.71 19.01
CA PHE A 155 -3.67 12.81 19.09
C PHE A 155 -4.52 12.86 17.82
N PHE A 156 -4.64 14.05 17.21
CA PHE A 156 -5.39 14.24 15.98
C PHE A 156 -4.70 13.60 14.75
N GLY A 157 -3.38 13.72 14.61
CA GLY A 157 -2.61 13.06 13.54
C GLY A 157 -2.60 11.54 13.66
N ASP A 158 -2.50 11.04 14.90
CA ASP A 158 -2.57 9.61 15.20
C ASP A 158 -3.97 9.05 14.89
N ALA A 159 -5.03 9.78 15.24
CA ALA A 159 -6.40 9.42 14.91
C ALA A 159 -6.66 9.39 13.40
N LEU A 160 -6.15 10.38 12.65
CA LEU A 160 -6.25 10.42 11.19
C LEU A 160 -5.51 9.23 10.55
N THR A 161 -4.32 8.90 11.04
CA THR A 161 -3.54 7.77 10.52
C THR A 161 -4.19 6.42 10.87
N ALA A 162 -4.79 6.31 12.05
CA ALA A 162 -5.55 5.11 12.44
C ALA A 162 -6.81 4.95 11.59
N LEU A 163 -7.49 6.05 11.27
CA LEU A 163 -8.63 6.04 10.35
C LEU A 163 -8.20 5.61 8.94
N ALA A 164 -7.06 6.10 8.45
CA ALA A 164 -6.48 5.64 7.18
C ALA A 164 -6.21 4.13 7.17
N ALA A 165 -5.64 3.59 8.26
CA ALA A 165 -5.39 2.16 8.41
C ALA A 165 -6.69 1.34 8.34
N SER A 166 -7.78 1.86 8.91
CA SER A 166 -9.10 1.21 8.82
C SER A 166 -9.65 1.20 7.39
N PHE A 167 -9.45 2.29 6.63
CA PHE A 167 -9.91 2.38 5.24
C PHE A 167 -9.11 1.45 4.33
N TYR A 168 -7.79 1.34 4.52
CA TYR A 168 -6.99 0.32 3.82
C TYR A 168 -7.47 -1.10 4.12
N ALA A 169 -7.81 -1.40 5.38
CA ALA A 169 -8.35 -2.70 5.75
C ALA A 169 -9.74 -2.95 5.10
N VAL A 170 -10.61 -1.94 5.04
CA VAL A 170 -11.89 -2.02 4.32
C VAL A 170 -11.67 -2.30 2.84
N THR A 171 -10.76 -1.57 2.17
CA THR A 171 -10.41 -1.79 0.76
C THR A 171 -10.01 -3.25 0.53
N MET A 172 -9.14 -3.80 1.39
CA MET A 172 -8.69 -5.18 1.26
C MET A 172 -9.82 -6.21 1.40
N VAL A 173 -10.68 -6.05 2.41
CA VAL A 173 -11.83 -6.93 2.66
C VAL A 173 -12.84 -6.81 1.51
N ARG A 174 -13.12 -5.59 1.02
CA ARG A 174 -13.99 -5.35 -0.13
C ARG A 174 -13.47 -5.96 -1.42
N ILE A 175 -12.15 -5.91 -1.68
CA ILE A 175 -11.55 -6.58 -2.85
C ILE A 175 -11.85 -8.08 -2.82
N HIS A 176 -11.65 -8.74 -1.68
CA HIS A 176 -11.98 -10.16 -1.54
C HIS A 176 -13.49 -10.42 -1.70
N GLN A 177 -14.34 -9.64 -1.05
CA GLN A 177 -15.80 -9.78 -1.16
C GLN A 177 -16.27 -9.70 -2.62
N LYS A 178 -15.73 -8.76 -3.40
CA LYS A 178 -16.12 -8.55 -4.80
C LYS A 178 -15.49 -9.55 -5.77
N THR A 179 -14.29 -10.07 -5.49
CA THR A 179 -13.62 -11.05 -6.35
C THR A 179 -14.09 -12.48 -6.09
N GLN A 180 -14.21 -12.90 -4.83
CA GLN A 180 -14.69 -14.24 -4.45
C GLN A 180 -16.22 -14.31 -4.36
N GLY A 181 -16.85 -13.36 -3.67
CA GLY A 181 -18.29 -13.40 -3.39
C GLY A 181 -19.19 -13.13 -4.59
N ALA A 182 -18.75 -12.28 -5.53
CA ALA A 182 -19.54 -11.90 -6.70
C ALA A 182 -19.10 -12.57 -8.01
N LYS A 183 -18.12 -13.49 -7.99
CA LYS A 183 -17.49 -14.10 -9.18
C LYS A 183 -17.25 -13.06 -10.28
N LYS A 184 -16.53 -11.98 -10.00
CA LYS A 184 -16.18 -10.92 -10.97
C LYS A 184 -14.75 -11.07 -11.45
N SER A 185 -14.46 -10.64 -12.68
CA SER A 185 -13.09 -10.60 -13.21
C SER A 185 -12.18 -9.73 -12.32
N SER A 186 -11.19 -10.39 -11.71
CA SER A 186 -10.27 -9.77 -10.75
C SER A 186 -9.38 -8.72 -11.41
N THR A 187 -8.94 -9.00 -12.64
CA THR A 187 -8.03 -8.14 -13.40
C THR A 187 -8.73 -6.87 -13.88
N ARG A 188 -9.96 -6.99 -14.40
CA ARG A 188 -10.73 -5.83 -14.85
C ARG A 188 -11.05 -4.88 -13.71
N LEU A 189 -11.43 -5.42 -12.55
CA LEU A 189 -11.70 -4.62 -11.36
C LEU A 189 -10.44 -3.88 -10.86
N ALA A 190 -9.26 -4.49 -10.99
CA ALA A 190 -7.99 -3.83 -10.68
C ALA A 190 -7.72 -2.64 -11.63
N VAL A 191 -7.96 -2.79 -12.93
CA VAL A 191 -7.83 -1.70 -13.92
C VAL A 191 -8.82 -0.57 -13.63
N ASP A 192 -10.08 -0.91 -13.35
CA ASP A 192 -11.12 0.08 -13.04
C ASP A 192 -10.79 0.83 -11.74
N LYS A 193 -10.29 0.15 -10.70
CA LYS A 193 -9.79 0.80 -9.48
C LYS A 193 -8.67 1.81 -9.80
N VAL A 194 -7.65 1.41 -10.55
CA VAL A 194 -6.51 2.30 -10.88
C VAL A 194 -6.97 3.49 -11.72
N PHE A 195 -7.94 3.30 -12.62
CA PHE A 195 -8.52 4.39 -13.38
C PHE A 195 -9.16 5.45 -12.48
N TYR A 196 -10.04 5.04 -11.57
CA TYR A 196 -10.70 5.98 -10.66
C TYR A 196 -9.72 6.59 -9.66
N ALA A 197 -8.72 5.83 -9.20
CA ALA A 197 -7.65 6.37 -8.37
C ALA A 197 -6.83 7.43 -9.12
N ALA A 198 -6.51 7.19 -10.39
CA ALA A 198 -5.85 8.16 -11.26
C ALA A 198 -6.70 9.43 -11.40
N LEU A 199 -8.00 9.32 -11.66
CA LEU A 199 -8.91 10.47 -11.73
C LEU A 199 -8.91 11.28 -10.43
N LEU A 200 -9.07 10.62 -9.27
CA LEU A 200 -9.06 11.29 -7.97
C LEU A 200 -7.70 11.95 -7.67
N SER A 201 -6.60 11.32 -8.08
CA SER A 201 -5.25 11.90 -7.89
C SER A 201 -4.99 13.10 -8.79
N VAL A 202 -5.51 13.12 -10.02
CA VAL A 202 -5.47 14.30 -10.90
C VAL A 202 -6.31 15.42 -10.32
N LEU A 203 -7.50 15.11 -9.77
CA LEU A 203 -8.31 16.09 -9.06
C LEU A 203 -7.54 16.67 -7.85
N TRP A 204 -6.87 15.83 -7.07
CA TRP A 204 -6.05 16.28 -5.96
C TRP A 204 -4.90 17.20 -6.42
N ALA A 205 -4.14 16.80 -7.45
CA ALA A 205 -3.07 17.63 -8.01
C ALA A 205 -3.59 18.96 -8.58
N SER A 206 -4.75 18.95 -9.26
CA SER A 206 -5.40 20.17 -9.75
C SER A 206 -5.87 21.08 -8.61
N GLY A 207 -6.36 20.49 -7.51
CA GLY A 207 -6.74 21.22 -6.30
C GLY A 207 -5.54 21.88 -5.64
N GLU A 208 -4.41 21.18 -5.56
CA GLU A 208 -3.13 21.73 -5.07
C GLU A 208 -2.70 22.92 -5.95
N PHE A 209 -2.71 22.76 -7.29
CA PHE A 209 -2.40 23.84 -8.23
C PHE A 209 -3.28 25.07 -8.03
N CYS A 210 -4.60 24.89 -8.00
CA CYS A 210 -5.56 25.97 -7.82
C CYS A 210 -5.39 26.66 -6.47
N TYR A 211 -5.14 25.90 -5.40
CA TYR A 211 -4.92 26.46 -4.07
C TYR A 211 -3.68 27.37 -4.03
N TYR A 212 -2.54 26.90 -4.54
CA TYR A 212 -1.33 27.73 -4.57
C TYR A 212 -1.43 28.90 -5.55
N SER A 213 -2.15 28.74 -6.65
CA SER A 213 -2.39 29.83 -7.62
C SER A 213 -3.28 30.94 -7.06
N LEU A 214 -4.26 30.60 -6.21
CA LEU A 214 -5.22 31.56 -5.66
C LEU A 214 -4.81 32.13 -4.29
N PHE A 215 -4.20 31.31 -3.43
CA PHE A 215 -3.89 31.65 -2.04
C PHE A 215 -2.40 31.66 -1.71
N GLY A 216 -1.55 31.04 -2.55
CA GLY A 216 -0.10 31.00 -2.36
C GLY A 216 0.62 32.33 -2.64
N GLY A 217 -0.08 33.31 -3.23
CA GLY A 217 0.43 34.67 -3.52
C GLY A 217 0.21 35.69 -2.40
N GLY A 218 -0.05 35.26 -1.17
CA GLY A 218 -0.36 36.14 -0.03
C GLY A 218 0.86 36.52 0.81
N GLY A 219 1.74 37.39 0.30
CA GLY A 219 2.74 38.08 1.12
C GLY A 219 4.12 38.25 0.47
N GLY A 220 4.29 39.31 -0.32
CA GLY A 220 5.59 39.98 -0.52
C GLY A 220 6.78 39.09 -0.95
N GLY A 221 6.65 38.38 -2.07
CA GLY A 221 7.76 37.64 -2.67
C GLY A 221 7.24 36.47 -3.49
N ALA A 222 7.05 36.67 -4.80
CA ALA A 222 6.59 35.64 -5.71
C ALA A 222 7.67 34.55 -5.88
N VAL A 223 7.72 33.58 -4.97
CA VAL A 223 8.36 32.31 -5.24
C VAL A 223 7.37 31.52 -6.08
N ALA A 224 7.65 31.37 -7.37
CA ALA A 224 6.82 30.57 -8.26
C ALA A 224 6.74 29.14 -7.70
N TYR A 225 5.58 28.74 -7.18
CA TYR A 225 5.36 27.37 -6.75
C TYR A 225 5.51 26.47 -7.97
N SER A 226 6.62 25.73 -8.01
CA SER A 226 6.89 24.79 -9.09
C SER A 226 6.42 23.41 -8.66
N MET A 227 5.35 22.92 -9.31
CA MET A 227 4.80 21.58 -9.02
C MET A 227 5.82 20.48 -9.31
N TRP A 228 6.77 20.76 -10.21
CA TRP A 228 7.87 19.89 -10.56
C TRP A 228 8.98 20.72 -11.24
N GLU A 229 10.02 21.06 -10.48
CA GLU A 229 11.13 21.88 -10.97
C GLU A 229 11.95 21.19 -12.06
N ASN A 230 12.26 19.91 -11.87
CA ASN A 230 13.12 19.15 -12.78
C ASN A 230 12.35 18.13 -13.64
N TRP A 231 11.24 18.54 -14.26
CA TRP A 231 10.43 17.68 -15.14
C TRP A 231 11.24 17.04 -16.28
N PHE A 232 12.34 17.63 -16.73
CA PHE A 232 13.18 17.06 -17.79
C PHE A 232 14.18 16.00 -17.32
N SER A 233 14.25 15.70 -16.02
CA SER A 233 15.23 14.74 -15.49
C SER A 233 14.90 13.30 -15.87
N THR A 234 15.68 12.72 -16.78
CA THR A 234 15.53 11.31 -17.21
C THR A 234 15.57 10.34 -16.03
N LYS A 235 16.41 10.61 -15.03
CA LYS A 235 16.55 9.76 -13.83
C LYS A 235 15.26 9.73 -13.00
N GLN A 236 14.59 10.87 -12.81
CA GLN A 236 13.33 10.95 -12.08
C GLN A 236 12.22 10.18 -12.83
N TRP A 237 12.16 10.33 -14.15
CA TRP A 237 11.22 9.57 -14.99
C TRP A 237 11.42 8.06 -14.92
N LEU A 238 12.66 7.57 -14.94
CA LEU A 238 12.93 6.14 -14.84
C LEU A 238 12.45 5.56 -13.51
N ILE A 239 12.65 6.29 -12.40
CA ILE A 239 12.16 5.87 -11.08
C ILE A 239 10.63 5.89 -11.05
N ILE A 240 10.00 6.97 -11.54
CA ILE A 240 8.53 7.08 -11.60
C ILE A 240 7.94 5.97 -12.47
N LEU A 241 8.54 5.67 -13.63
CA LEU A 241 8.12 4.58 -14.51
C LEU A 241 8.24 3.21 -13.82
N PHE A 242 9.37 2.96 -13.15
CA PHE A 242 9.56 1.74 -12.38
C PHE A 242 8.46 1.58 -11.32
N ILE A 243 8.19 2.64 -10.55
CA ILE A 243 7.15 2.64 -9.51
C ILE A 243 5.75 2.44 -10.12
N SER A 244 5.47 3.10 -11.25
CA SER A 244 4.19 3.02 -11.97
C SER A 244 3.89 1.62 -12.48
N VAL A 245 4.89 0.96 -13.04
CA VAL A 245 4.72 -0.36 -13.65
C VAL A 245 4.77 -1.47 -12.61
N GLY A 246 5.80 -1.50 -11.76
CA GLY A 246 6.03 -2.59 -10.82
C GLY A 246 5.15 -2.48 -9.56
N PRO A 247 5.55 -1.64 -8.58
CA PRO A 247 4.83 -1.44 -7.32
C PRO A 247 3.35 -1.06 -7.44
N SER A 248 2.95 -0.39 -8.52
CA SER A 248 1.55 0.03 -8.70
C SER A 248 0.77 -0.86 -9.64
N ALA A 249 1.02 -0.83 -10.96
CA ALA A 249 0.21 -1.54 -11.93
C ALA A 249 0.23 -3.08 -11.73
N LEU A 250 1.42 -3.68 -11.78
CA LEU A 250 1.58 -5.13 -11.65
C LEU A 250 1.17 -5.62 -10.26
N SER A 251 1.61 -4.92 -9.22
CA SER A 251 1.26 -5.23 -7.84
C SER A 251 -0.25 -5.24 -7.61
N ASN A 252 -0.97 -4.24 -8.13
CA ASN A 252 -2.42 -4.15 -7.95
C ASN A 252 -3.16 -5.29 -8.67
N VAL A 253 -2.81 -5.62 -9.92
CA VAL A 253 -3.40 -6.78 -10.62
C VAL A 253 -3.12 -8.10 -9.88
N LEU A 254 -1.87 -8.30 -9.46
CA LEU A 254 -1.46 -9.49 -8.71
C LEU A 254 -2.13 -9.56 -7.33
N GLN A 255 -2.36 -8.42 -6.68
CA GLN A 255 -3.06 -8.33 -5.39
C GLN A 255 -4.51 -8.76 -5.55
N PHE A 256 -5.21 -8.26 -6.57
CA PHE A 256 -6.59 -8.66 -6.86
C PHE A 256 -6.69 -10.16 -7.20
N LYS A 257 -5.79 -10.67 -8.05
CA LYS A 257 -5.74 -12.09 -8.40
C LYS A 257 -5.38 -12.98 -7.20
N ALA A 258 -4.61 -12.47 -6.25
CA ALA A 258 -4.27 -13.23 -5.06
C ALA A 258 -5.39 -13.17 -4.01
N LEU A 259 -6.05 -12.02 -3.81
CA LEU A 259 -7.22 -11.89 -2.93
C LEU A 259 -8.45 -12.63 -3.47
N SER A 260 -8.50 -12.90 -4.77
CA SER A 260 -9.53 -13.77 -5.34
C SER A 260 -9.32 -15.25 -5.05
N ASN A 261 -8.21 -15.64 -4.44
CA ASN A 261 -7.91 -17.04 -4.08
C ASN A 261 -7.57 -17.23 -2.60
N LEU A 262 -7.11 -16.18 -1.92
CA LEU A 262 -6.70 -16.18 -0.52
C LEU A 262 -7.67 -15.38 0.33
N LYS A 263 -7.82 -15.75 1.60
CA LYS A 263 -8.60 -14.93 2.54
C LYS A 263 -7.90 -13.58 2.79
N PRO A 264 -8.65 -12.52 3.14
CA PRO A 264 -8.05 -11.22 3.47
C PRO A 264 -7.03 -11.32 4.60
N SER A 265 -7.31 -12.11 5.63
CA SER A 265 -6.42 -12.35 6.77
C SER A 265 -5.09 -13.00 6.35
N GLU A 266 -5.15 -14.06 5.55
CA GLU A 266 -3.98 -14.73 4.98
C GLU A 266 -3.16 -13.77 4.10
N GLY A 267 -3.85 -13.02 3.23
CA GLY A 267 -3.22 -12.01 2.39
C GLY A 267 -2.50 -10.93 3.21
N GLN A 268 -3.10 -10.45 4.30
CA GLN A 268 -2.55 -9.36 5.10
C GLN A 268 -1.33 -9.80 5.91
N VAL A 269 -1.31 -11.04 6.41
CA VAL A 269 -0.12 -11.61 7.04
C VAL A 269 1.02 -11.70 6.02
N ILE A 270 0.76 -12.10 4.77
CA ILE A 270 1.80 -12.11 3.74
C ILE A 270 2.27 -10.68 3.42
N LEU A 271 1.36 -9.70 3.34
CA LEU A 271 1.72 -8.30 3.13
C LEU A 271 2.50 -7.70 4.31
N SER A 272 2.40 -8.26 5.51
CA SER A 272 3.26 -7.85 6.63
C SER A 272 4.75 -8.12 6.40
N THR A 273 5.10 -8.93 5.38
CA THR A 273 6.49 -9.17 4.96
C THR A 273 7.07 -8.04 4.10
N VAL A 274 6.27 -7.04 3.69
CA VAL A 274 6.73 -5.88 2.89
C VAL A 274 7.99 -5.20 3.46
N PRO A 275 8.13 -4.95 4.77
CA PRO A 275 9.34 -4.35 5.34
C PRO A 275 10.60 -5.21 5.14
N ILE A 276 10.48 -6.54 5.13
CA ILE A 276 11.60 -7.45 4.87
C ILE A 276 12.12 -7.22 3.44
N TRP A 277 11.21 -7.17 2.47
CA TRP A 277 11.55 -6.91 1.08
C TRP A 277 12.11 -5.51 0.87
N ALA A 278 11.60 -4.51 1.59
CA ALA A 278 12.12 -3.15 1.53
C ALA A 278 13.57 -3.06 2.00
N ILE A 279 13.93 -3.77 3.08
CA ILE A 279 15.31 -3.84 3.57
C ILE A 279 16.19 -4.58 2.55
N LEU A 280 15.76 -5.75 2.07
CA LEU A 280 16.53 -6.50 1.06
C LEU A 280 16.80 -5.66 -0.19
N PHE A 281 15.79 -4.92 -0.66
CA PHE A 281 15.93 -4.02 -1.80
C PHE A 281 16.84 -2.82 -1.47
N SER A 282 16.71 -2.24 -0.28
CA SER A 282 17.59 -1.16 0.18
C SER A 282 19.05 -1.61 0.25
N LEU A 283 19.32 -2.82 0.73
CA LEU A 283 20.67 -3.42 0.76
C LEU A 283 21.22 -3.61 -0.66
N PHE A 284 20.38 -4.07 -1.60
CA PHE A 284 20.77 -4.24 -2.99
C PHE A 284 21.13 -2.90 -3.67
N VAL A 285 20.43 -1.82 -3.33
CA VAL A 285 20.67 -0.47 -3.87
C VAL A 285 21.86 0.24 -3.16
N GLY A 286 22.48 -0.38 -2.15
CA GLY A 286 23.62 0.18 -1.42
C GLY A 286 23.24 1.05 -0.22
N GLY A 287 22.06 0.84 0.35
CA GLY A 287 21.63 1.48 1.59
C GLY A 287 22.45 1.06 2.82
N PRO A 288 22.35 1.80 3.94
CA PRO A 288 23.13 1.53 5.14
C PRO A 288 22.88 0.13 5.70
N LEU A 289 23.97 -0.57 6.04
CA LEU A 289 23.98 -1.93 6.60
C LEU A 289 23.66 -1.97 8.10
N GLU A 290 23.59 -0.82 8.76
CA GLU A 290 23.36 -0.72 10.20
C GLU A 290 21.87 -0.90 10.52
N MET A 291 21.48 -2.16 10.68
CA MET A 291 20.21 -2.51 11.33
C MET A 291 20.44 -2.59 12.84
N GLY A 292 19.67 -1.84 13.62
CA GLY A 292 19.70 -1.95 15.07
C GLY A 292 19.11 -3.29 15.53
N GLY A 293 19.42 -3.67 16.78
CA GLY A 293 18.93 -4.93 17.35
C GLY A 293 17.40 -5.04 17.41
N LYS A 294 16.68 -3.91 17.38
CA LYS A 294 15.21 -3.88 17.39
C LYS A 294 14.63 -4.14 16.01
N ALA A 295 15.27 -3.62 14.95
CA ALA A 295 14.92 -3.99 13.58
C ALA A 295 15.12 -5.50 13.35
N MET A 296 16.22 -6.09 13.84
CA MET A 296 16.44 -7.54 13.72
C MET A 296 15.36 -8.36 14.46
N ALA A 297 15.00 -7.96 15.68
CA ALA A 297 13.92 -8.62 16.43
C ALA A 297 12.55 -8.48 15.73
N GLY A 298 12.26 -7.29 15.18
CA GLY A 298 11.06 -7.04 14.39
C GLY A 298 10.98 -7.92 13.14
N LEU A 299 12.08 -8.04 12.39
CA LEU A 299 12.18 -8.94 11.25
C LEU A 299 11.98 -10.41 11.64
N GLY A 300 12.58 -10.85 12.74
CA GLY A 300 12.40 -12.20 13.27
C GLY A 300 10.94 -12.53 13.56
N MET A 301 10.19 -11.57 14.10
CA MET A 301 8.77 -11.75 14.41
C MET A 301 7.86 -11.72 13.17
N ILE A 302 8.20 -10.91 12.16
CA ILE A 302 7.49 -10.94 10.86
C ILE A 302 7.74 -12.29 10.17
N CYS A 303 8.97 -12.82 10.22
CA CYS A 303 9.27 -14.17 9.73
C CYS A 303 8.50 -15.24 10.50
N PHE A 304 8.44 -15.14 11.82
CA PHE A 304 7.64 -16.05 12.66
C PHE A 304 6.15 -16.01 12.30
N SER A 305 5.60 -14.82 12.08
CA SER A 305 4.22 -14.63 11.63
C SER A 305 3.94 -15.40 10.34
N PHE A 306 4.82 -15.25 9.34
CA PHE A 306 4.71 -15.96 8.06
C PHE A 306 4.77 -17.49 8.23
N VAL A 307 5.71 -18.00 9.03
CA VAL A 307 5.85 -19.44 9.32
C VAL A 307 4.63 -19.99 10.06
N SER A 308 4.09 -19.23 11.02
CA SER A 308 2.91 -19.64 11.80
C SER A 308 1.67 -19.82 10.93
N LEU A 309 1.50 -18.96 9.92
CA LEU A 309 0.40 -19.07 8.95
C LEU A 309 0.58 -20.28 8.04
N PHE A 310 1.79 -20.50 7.53
CA PHE A 310 2.11 -21.67 6.69
C PHE A 310 1.90 -22.98 7.43
N ALA A 311 2.34 -23.06 8.70
CA ALA A 311 2.13 -24.22 9.55
C ALA A 311 0.63 -24.48 9.81
N ALA A 312 -0.16 -23.41 10.03
CA ALA A 312 -1.60 -23.51 10.22
C ALA A 312 -2.33 -24.00 8.96
N GLU A 313 -1.89 -23.59 7.76
CA GLU A 313 -2.44 -24.09 6.49
C GLU A 313 -2.11 -25.57 6.26
N ILE A 314 -0.86 -25.99 6.49
CA ILE A 314 -0.47 -27.40 6.36
C ILE A 314 -1.26 -28.28 7.33
N ALA A 315 -1.44 -27.84 8.57
CA ALA A 315 -2.24 -28.56 9.57
C ALA A 315 -3.72 -28.67 9.17
N ALA A 316 -4.28 -27.61 8.57
CA ALA A 316 -5.66 -27.63 8.06
C ALA A 316 -5.81 -28.52 6.82
N GLY A 317 -4.81 -28.56 5.93
CA GLY A 317 -4.77 -29.43 4.76
C GLY A 317 -4.72 -30.92 5.13
N LYS A 318 -4.02 -31.28 6.21
CA LYS A 318 -4.02 -32.65 6.75
C LYS A 318 -5.39 -33.07 7.30
N LYS A 319 -6.13 -32.17 7.96
CA LYS A 319 -7.49 -32.46 8.47
C LYS A 319 -8.55 -32.66 7.39
N LYS A 320 -8.37 -32.12 6.18
CA LYS A 320 -9.31 -32.31 5.05
C LYS A 320 -9.14 -33.65 4.31
N LYS A 321 -8.03 -34.36 4.55
CA LYS A 321 -7.71 -35.66 3.93
C LYS A 321 -7.93 -36.85 4.88
N SER A 322 -8.33 -36.59 6.13
CA SER A 322 -8.73 -37.57 7.14
C SER A 322 -10.25 -37.60 7.25
#